data_AF-A0A914DQH5-F1
#
_entry.id   AF-A0A914DQH5-F1
#
_cell.length_a   1.000
_cell.length_b   1.000
_cell.length_c   1.000
_cell.angle_alpha   90.00
_cell.angle_beta   90.00
_cell.angle_gamma   90.00
#
_symmetry.space_group_name_H-M   'P 1'
#
loop_
_entity.id
_entity.type
_entity.pdbx_description
1 polymer ?
#
loop_
_entity_poly.entity_id
_entity_poly.type
_entity_poly.pdbx_seq_one_letter_code
_entity_poly.pdbx_strand_id
1 'polypeptide(L)'
;MSSVSAGAVAFNLFITVLMVVTGSINTLAGKFTDHTIVNNKHFKHPFFQAAIMFFGQLLCLFVYLIMKKLEQRRQQNRESENSGADTPMSEILDIPKKTPPQINNWVFLPLSCCDATSSAISYVALILTNASSYQMLRGSVIIFTGLVSTAFLGMKLKGYQWLGMFLVTLGLVVIGLTDYIYGDKVNDDINGIITGDLLIIISQLIVSFHVSAQQKFLKQYDVPPLKAVGMEGMFGLMVVSFAMIPMYFIHVSPTFSNNPEGRLEDVITAFKEIAVSTRLQITITITVFSMAFFNFAGLTVTKRLSATSRMVLDSIRTLVIWMISIPLFGQRFIPWQIFGFIFLVMGMFTYNDVYFGPKFRKEVLPKMKESSLKRIVAKFICGMEDGEIEEDHEALVDSGDNDPL
;
A
#
# COMPACT_ATOMS: atom_id res chain seq x y z
N MET A 1 9.34 -27.42 -3.39
CA MET A 1 9.55 -26.06 -2.81
C MET A 1 10.98 -25.97 -2.29
N SER A 2 11.87 -25.32 -3.04
CA SER A 2 13.31 -25.25 -2.78
C SER A 2 13.66 -24.33 -1.60
N SER A 3 14.73 -24.68 -0.90
CA SER A 3 15.22 -24.06 0.34
C SER A 3 15.41 -22.53 0.22
N VAL A 4 14.39 -21.77 0.61
CA VAL A 4 14.55 -20.34 0.89
C VAL A 4 15.46 -20.24 2.11
N SER A 5 16.65 -19.66 1.95
CA SER A 5 17.57 -19.40 3.07
C SER A 5 16.80 -18.72 4.21
N ALA A 6 16.96 -19.20 5.45
CA ALA A 6 16.27 -18.64 6.62
C ALA A 6 16.41 -17.12 6.73
N GLY A 7 17.54 -16.57 6.26
CA GLY A 7 17.78 -15.13 6.18
C GLY A 7 16.84 -14.38 5.22
N ALA A 8 16.45 -14.99 4.10
CA ALA A 8 15.50 -14.40 3.16
C ALA A 8 14.07 -14.38 3.72
N VAL A 9 13.67 -15.42 4.46
CA VAL A 9 12.36 -15.46 5.16
C VAL A 9 12.33 -14.37 6.24
N ALA A 10 13.37 -14.31 7.08
CA ALA A 10 13.47 -13.29 8.14
C ALA A 10 13.43 -11.86 7.57
N PHE A 11 14.13 -11.61 6.46
CA PHE A 11 14.09 -10.30 5.78
C PHE A 11 12.69 -9.96 5.24
N ASN A 12 12.01 -10.91 4.60
CA ASN A 12 10.67 -10.68 4.06
C ASN A 12 9.66 -10.39 5.19
N LEU A 13 9.77 -11.08 6.33
CA LEU A 13 8.98 -10.82 7.52
C LEU A 13 9.27 -9.41 8.08
N PHE A 14 10.55 -9.05 8.21
CA PHE A 14 10.96 -7.74 8.69
C PHE A 14 10.38 -6.60 7.84
N ILE A 15 10.52 -6.68 6.51
CA ILE A 15 9.96 -5.68 5.59
C ILE A 15 8.43 -5.61 5.67
N THR A 16 7.77 -6.76 5.82
CA THR A 16 6.32 -6.85 5.97
C THR A 16 5.84 -6.12 7.23
N VAL A 17 6.48 -6.39 8.38
CA VAL A 17 6.16 -5.70 9.65
C VAL A 17 6.47 -4.21 9.55
N LEU A 18 7.62 -3.85 8.96
CA LEU A 18 8.02 -2.45 8.76
C LEU A 18 6.97 -1.69 7.96
N MET A 19 6.45 -2.27 6.87
CA MET A 19 5.39 -1.67 6.05
C MET A 19 4.11 -1.41 6.86
N VAL A 20 3.64 -2.39 7.66
CA VAL A 20 2.40 -2.25 8.43
C VAL A 20 2.56 -1.17 9.52
N VAL A 21 3.65 -1.20 10.27
CA VAL A 21 3.91 -0.25 11.37
C VAL A 21 4.07 1.17 10.86
N THR A 22 4.97 1.38 9.88
CA THR A 22 5.22 2.73 9.34
C THR A 22 4.03 3.23 8.52
N GLY A 23 3.28 2.35 7.87
CA GLY A 23 2.03 2.74 7.24
C GLY A 23 0.98 3.21 8.26
N SER A 24 0.88 2.54 9.42
CA SER A 24 -0.06 2.89 10.48
C SER A 24 0.28 4.25 11.09
N ILE A 25 1.54 4.44 11.48
CA ILE A 25 2.07 5.71 12.00
C ILE A 25 1.81 6.84 11.01
N ASN A 26 2.08 6.59 9.72
CA ASN A 26 1.89 7.59 8.67
C ASN A 26 0.44 8.12 8.60
N THR A 27 -0.55 7.23 8.61
CA THR A 27 -1.95 7.68 8.56
C THR A 27 -2.32 8.45 9.83
N LEU A 28 -1.97 7.91 11.01
CA LEU A 28 -2.31 8.53 12.29
C LEU A 28 -1.65 9.91 12.41
N ALA A 29 -0.38 10.04 12.03
CA ALA A 29 0.33 11.31 11.99
C ALA A 29 -0.27 12.28 10.96
N GLY A 30 -0.63 11.81 9.77
CA GLY A 30 -1.33 12.61 8.76
C GLY A 30 -2.63 13.20 9.31
N LYS A 31 -3.51 12.35 9.86
CA LYS A 31 -4.78 12.82 10.45
C LYS A 31 -4.57 13.72 11.67
N PHE A 32 -3.55 13.46 12.48
CA PHE A 32 -3.20 14.33 13.60
C PHE A 32 -2.71 15.71 13.13
N THR A 33 -2.06 15.77 11.97
CA THR A 33 -1.70 17.02 11.30
C THR A 33 -2.97 17.78 10.93
N ASP A 34 -3.96 17.12 10.30
CA ASP A 34 -5.25 17.73 9.93
C ASP A 34 -6.02 18.31 11.14
N HIS A 35 -5.99 17.60 12.28
CA HIS A 35 -6.68 18.04 13.50
C HIS A 35 -5.93 19.12 14.27
N THR A 36 -4.67 19.41 13.95
CA THR A 36 -3.90 20.43 14.67
C THR A 36 -4.44 21.82 14.32
N ILE A 37 -4.76 22.59 15.36
CA ILE A 37 -5.30 23.95 15.24
C ILE A 37 -4.14 24.94 15.31
N VAL A 38 -4.02 25.80 14.30
CA VAL A 38 -3.11 26.94 14.27
C VAL A 38 -3.91 28.18 13.94
N ASN A 39 -3.74 29.26 14.70
CA ASN A 39 -4.48 30.52 14.51
C ASN A 39 -6.02 30.33 14.46
N ASN A 40 -6.57 29.49 15.34
CA ASN A 40 -8.00 29.13 15.40
C ASN A 40 -8.54 28.43 14.14
N LYS A 41 -7.68 27.87 13.30
CA LYS A 41 -8.06 27.10 12.11
C LYS A 41 -7.39 25.73 12.10
N HIS A 42 -8.08 24.74 11.56
CA HIS A 42 -7.49 23.43 11.32
C HIS A 42 -6.52 23.50 10.14
N PHE A 43 -5.35 22.86 10.28
CA PHE A 43 -4.38 22.75 9.21
C PHE A 43 -4.92 21.86 8.09
N LYS A 44 -5.54 22.46 7.06
CA LYS A 44 -6.18 21.74 5.95
C LYS A 44 -5.49 22.09 4.64
N HIS A 45 -4.44 21.34 4.33
CA HIS A 45 -3.59 21.53 3.15
C HIS A 45 -3.32 20.20 2.45
N PRO A 46 -4.32 19.58 1.79
CA PRO A 46 -4.22 18.22 1.28
C PRO A 46 -3.18 18.05 0.18
N PHE A 47 -3.03 19.04 -0.71
CA PHE A 47 -2.04 18.97 -1.80
C PHE A 47 -0.64 19.23 -1.28
N PHE A 48 -0.49 20.10 -0.28
CA PHE A 48 0.77 20.26 0.44
C PHE A 48 1.17 18.97 1.17
N GLN A 49 0.23 18.29 1.83
CA GLN A 49 0.51 16.99 2.46
C GLN A 49 0.89 15.91 1.43
N ALA A 50 0.29 15.93 0.23
CA ALA A 50 0.75 15.10 -0.87
C ALA A 50 2.20 15.44 -1.28
N ALA A 51 2.58 16.71 -1.30
CA ALA A 51 3.98 17.10 -1.54
C ALA A 51 4.93 16.61 -0.43
N ILE A 52 4.52 16.68 0.84
CA ILE A 52 5.28 16.11 1.99
C ILE A 52 5.49 14.60 1.81
N MET A 53 4.48 13.87 1.33
CA MET A 53 4.60 12.44 1.03
C MET A 53 5.69 12.17 -0.02
N PHE A 54 5.63 12.89 -1.15
CA PHE A 54 6.63 12.73 -2.22
C PHE A 54 8.01 13.19 -1.79
N PHE A 55 8.10 14.18 -0.92
CA PHE A 55 9.37 14.55 -0.28
C PHE A 55 9.93 13.40 0.56
N GLY A 56 9.10 12.70 1.34
CA GLY A 56 9.50 11.48 2.05
C GLY A 56 10.00 10.37 1.11
N GLN A 57 9.33 10.15 -0.02
CA GLN A 57 9.80 9.21 -1.05
C GLN A 57 11.13 9.66 -1.67
N LEU A 58 11.33 10.95 -1.92
CA LEU A 58 12.57 11.52 -2.45
C LEU A 58 13.76 11.27 -1.50
N LEU A 59 13.55 11.23 -0.18
CA LEU A 59 14.59 10.86 0.79
C LEU A 59 15.17 9.47 0.51
N CYS A 60 14.38 8.53 -0.01
CA CYS A 60 14.90 7.23 -0.43
C CYS A 60 15.96 7.35 -1.54
N LEU A 61 15.80 8.31 -2.46
CA LEU A 61 16.79 8.57 -3.51
C LEU A 61 18.12 9.02 -2.90
N PHE A 62 18.08 9.92 -1.91
CA PHE A 62 19.29 10.38 -1.21
C PHE A 62 20.00 9.23 -0.51
N VAL A 63 19.27 8.37 0.21
CA VAL A 63 19.84 7.18 0.85
C VAL A 63 20.46 6.24 -0.19
N TYR A 64 19.80 6.03 -1.33
CA TYR A 64 20.34 5.22 -2.42
C TYR A 64 21.65 5.78 -2.99
N LEU A 65 21.71 7.10 -3.23
CA LEU A 65 22.93 7.75 -3.72
C LEU A 65 24.08 7.67 -2.71
N ILE A 66 23.79 7.83 -1.41
CA ILE A 66 24.77 7.66 -0.34
C ILE A 66 25.29 6.22 -0.31
N MET A 67 24.40 5.22 -0.31
CA MET A 67 24.79 3.81 -0.32
C MET A 67 25.65 3.46 -1.53
N LYS A 68 25.26 3.93 -2.72
CA LYS A 68 26.01 3.71 -3.95
C LYS A 68 27.40 4.35 -3.88
N LYS A 69 27.52 5.58 -3.36
CA LYS A 69 28.80 6.27 -3.21
C LYS A 69 29.71 5.59 -2.19
N LEU A 70 29.15 5.08 -1.09
CA LEU A 70 29.88 4.30 -0.09
C LEU A 70 30.36 2.96 -0.65
N GLU A 71 29.54 2.29 -1.45
CA GLU A 71 29.90 1.03 -2.10
C GLU A 71 31.01 1.23 -3.15
N GLN A 72 30.91 2.28 -3.97
CA GLN A 72 31.95 2.66 -4.93
C GLN A 72 33.28 2.98 -4.23
N ARG A 73 33.25 3.72 -3.12
CA ARG A 73 34.45 3.98 -2.31
C ARG A 73 35.06 2.71 -1.74
N ARG A 74 34.24 1.78 -1.24
CA ARG A 74 34.72 0.48 -0.73
C ARG A 74 35.34 -0.38 -1.83
N GLN A 75 34.76 -0.38 -3.03
CA GLN A 75 35.32 -1.09 -4.18
C GLN A 75 36.65 -0.47 -4.63
N GLN A 76 36.73 0.85 -4.74
CA GLN A 76 37.96 1.56 -5.09
C GLN A 76 39.07 1.32 -4.05
N ASN A 77 38.74 1.32 -2.75
CA ASN A 77 39.71 1.00 -1.71
C ASN A 77 40.20 -0.45 -1.79
N ARG A 78 39.32 -1.42 -2.07
CA ARG A 78 39.70 -2.84 -2.27
C ARG A 78 40.58 -3.04 -3.50
N GLU A 79 40.27 -2.35 -4.60
CA GLU A 79 41.08 -2.38 -5.82
C GLU A 79 42.47 -1.76 -5.58
N SER A 80 42.54 -0.68 -4.77
CA SER A 80 43.81 -0.05 -4.38
C SER A 80 44.63 -0.89 -3.40
N GLU A 81 44.00 -1.62 -2.47
CA GLU A 81 44.69 -2.55 -1.54
C GLU A 81 45.22 -3.79 -2.28
N ASN A 82 44.44 -4.38 -3.18
CA ASN A 82 44.87 -5.53 -3.97
C ASN A 82 45.95 -5.20 -5.00
N SER A 83 46.05 -3.94 -5.46
CA SER A 83 47.11 -3.51 -6.39
C SER A 83 48.47 -3.33 -5.72
N GLY A 84 48.54 -3.34 -4.38
CA GLY A 84 49.80 -3.27 -3.62
C GLY A 84 50.37 -4.64 -3.19
N ALA A 85 49.65 -5.74 -3.47
CA ALA A 85 50.11 -7.09 -3.21
C ALA A 85 50.52 -7.75 -4.54
N ASP A 86 51.83 -7.86 -4.78
CA ASP A 86 52.39 -8.60 -5.93
C ASP A 86 51.96 -10.07 -5.85
N THR A 87 50.90 -10.45 -6.57
CA THR A 87 50.62 -11.85 -6.87
C THR A 87 50.05 -11.95 -8.29
N PRO A 88 50.79 -12.54 -9.25
CA PRO A 88 50.28 -12.73 -10.59
C PRO A 88 49.39 -13.99 -10.64
N MET A 89 48.26 -13.84 -11.34
CA MET A 89 47.36 -14.90 -11.83
C MET A 89 46.33 -15.48 -10.85
N SER A 90 45.10 -14.97 -10.92
CA SER A 90 43.92 -15.84 -11.09
C SER A 90 42.91 -15.14 -12.01
N GLU A 91 43.00 -15.53 -13.28
CA GLU A 91 41.90 -15.43 -14.24
C GLU A 91 40.69 -16.24 -13.70
N ILE A 92 39.48 -15.80 -14.06
CA ILE A 92 38.19 -16.49 -13.85
C ILE A 92 37.55 -16.31 -12.46
N LEU A 93 37.01 -15.12 -12.22
CA LEU A 93 35.58 -15.02 -11.91
C LEU A 93 35.11 -13.65 -12.40
N ASP A 94 34.82 -13.58 -13.70
CA ASP A 94 33.85 -12.64 -14.25
C ASP A 94 32.52 -12.90 -13.53
N ILE A 95 32.38 -12.41 -12.29
CA ILE A 95 31.06 -12.11 -11.75
C ILE A 95 30.60 -10.99 -12.67
N PRO A 96 29.61 -11.22 -13.56
CA PRO A 96 29.12 -10.15 -14.39
C PRO A 96 28.66 -9.06 -13.42
N LYS A 97 29.40 -7.94 -13.36
CA LYS A 97 28.92 -6.71 -12.74
C LYS A 97 27.62 -6.46 -13.47
N LYS A 98 26.48 -6.83 -12.86
CA LYS A 98 25.15 -6.62 -13.39
C LYS A 98 24.99 -5.12 -13.50
N THR A 99 25.46 -4.55 -14.60
CA THR A 99 25.30 -3.14 -14.93
C THR A 99 23.80 -2.93 -14.85
N PRO A 100 23.31 -2.10 -13.91
CA PRO A 100 21.89 -1.87 -13.81
C PRO A 100 21.46 -1.37 -15.19
N PRO A 101 20.40 -1.95 -15.79
CA PRO A 101 19.98 -1.56 -17.13
C PRO A 101 19.87 -0.04 -17.19
N GLN A 102 20.42 0.55 -18.25
CA GLN A 102 20.36 1.99 -18.49
C GLN A 102 18.92 2.35 -18.86
N ILE A 103 18.07 2.40 -17.85
CA ILE A 103 16.68 2.80 -17.99
C ILE A 103 16.67 4.30 -18.08
N ASN A 104 15.99 4.79 -19.11
CA ASN A 104 15.69 6.20 -19.18
C ASN A 104 14.80 6.59 -17.98
N ASN A 105 15.34 7.45 -17.11
CA ASN A 105 14.65 7.88 -15.89
C ASN A 105 13.27 8.50 -16.17
N TRP A 106 13.03 9.06 -17.36
CA TRP A 106 11.73 9.60 -17.78
C TRP A 106 10.58 8.58 -17.78
N VAL A 107 10.88 7.27 -17.82
CA VAL A 107 9.84 6.22 -17.79
C VAL A 107 9.09 6.18 -16.44
N PHE A 108 9.66 6.74 -15.37
CA PHE A 108 8.97 6.85 -14.08
C PHE A 108 7.89 7.94 -14.05
N LEU A 109 7.91 8.89 -15.00
CA LEU A 109 7.00 10.05 -14.97
C LEU A 109 5.52 9.66 -15.06
N PRO A 110 5.04 8.83 -16.01
CA PRO A 110 3.63 8.45 -16.07
C PRO A 110 3.15 7.72 -14.82
N LEU A 111 4.01 6.88 -14.25
CA LEU A 111 3.73 6.14 -13.02
C LEU A 111 3.60 7.10 -11.82
N SER A 112 4.45 8.13 -11.78
CA SER A 112 4.45 9.17 -10.75
C SER A 112 3.26 10.11 -10.88
N CYS A 113 2.80 10.43 -12.10
CA CYS A 113 1.57 11.21 -12.31
C CYS A 113 0.35 10.46 -11.75
N CYS A 114 0.30 9.14 -11.95
CA CYS A 114 -0.77 8.31 -11.43
C CYS A 114 -0.75 8.26 -9.89
N ASP A 115 0.43 8.07 -9.28
CA ASP A 115 0.58 8.14 -7.81
C ASP A 115 0.15 9.51 -7.28
N ALA A 116 0.67 10.60 -7.88
CA ALA A 116 0.37 11.97 -7.49
C ALA A 116 -1.12 12.28 -7.52
N THR A 117 -1.80 11.87 -8.60
CA THR A 117 -3.25 12.04 -8.73
C THR A 117 -3.99 11.25 -7.67
N SER A 118 -3.65 9.97 -7.49
CA SER A 118 -4.31 9.10 -6.51
C SER A 118 -4.14 9.58 -5.07
N SER A 119 -2.95 10.08 -4.76
CA SER A 119 -2.57 10.57 -3.43
C SER A 119 -3.20 11.92 -3.13
N ALA A 120 -3.23 12.84 -4.10
CA ALA A 120 -3.93 14.13 -3.95
C ALA A 120 -5.43 13.91 -3.66
N ILE A 121 -6.11 13.06 -4.43
CA ILE A 121 -7.52 12.71 -4.20
C ILE A 121 -7.69 12.05 -2.82
N SER A 122 -6.79 11.14 -2.45
CA SER A 122 -6.81 10.48 -1.15
C SER A 122 -6.68 11.46 0.03
N TYR A 123 -5.83 12.48 -0.06
CA TYR A 123 -5.68 13.48 1.00
C TYR A 123 -6.88 14.42 1.10
N VAL A 124 -7.44 14.84 -0.04
CA VAL A 124 -8.70 15.61 -0.04
C VAL A 124 -9.79 14.80 0.65
N ALA A 125 -9.91 13.51 0.33
CA ALA A 125 -10.91 12.66 0.96
C ALA A 125 -10.67 12.45 2.47
N LEU A 126 -9.41 12.32 2.91
CA LEU A 126 -9.06 12.20 4.33
C LEU A 126 -9.50 13.42 5.16
N ILE A 127 -9.50 14.61 4.57
CA ILE A 127 -9.98 15.84 5.23
C ILE A 127 -11.51 15.88 5.31
N LEU A 128 -12.21 15.30 4.33
CA LEU A 128 -13.67 15.31 4.22
C LEU A 128 -14.37 14.23 5.05
N THR A 129 -13.69 13.13 5.35
CA THR A 129 -14.25 12.00 6.12
C THR A 129 -13.47 11.72 7.41
N ASN A 130 -14.01 10.81 8.23
CA ASN A 130 -13.36 10.33 9.43
C ASN A 130 -12.21 9.38 9.10
N ALA A 131 -11.20 9.33 9.98
CA ALA A 131 -10.04 8.47 9.79
C ALA A 131 -10.40 6.98 9.73
N SER A 132 -11.40 6.57 10.52
CA SER A 132 -11.94 5.22 10.52
C SER A 132 -12.59 4.87 9.18
N SER A 133 -13.57 5.67 8.72
CA SER A 133 -14.24 5.51 7.42
C SER A 133 -13.23 5.51 6.27
N TYR A 134 -12.29 6.45 6.28
CA TYR A 134 -11.19 6.52 5.31
C TYR A 134 -10.40 5.22 5.20
N GLN A 135 -9.97 4.66 6.32
CA GLN A 135 -9.18 3.43 6.32
C GLN A 135 -9.99 2.20 5.94
N MET A 136 -11.26 2.15 6.35
CA MET A 136 -12.15 1.05 5.99
C MET A 136 -12.45 1.05 4.48
N LEU A 137 -12.79 2.20 3.90
CA LEU A 137 -13.07 2.31 2.46
C LEU A 137 -11.82 2.09 1.59
N ARG A 138 -10.62 2.34 2.13
CA ARG A 138 -9.36 1.92 1.50
C ARG A 138 -9.23 0.42 1.29
N GLY A 139 -9.99 -0.40 2.03
CA GLY A 139 -10.07 -1.85 1.80
C GLY A 139 -10.56 -2.22 0.39
N SER A 140 -11.27 -1.32 -0.31
CA SER A 140 -11.69 -1.52 -1.71
C SER A 140 -10.55 -1.73 -2.71
N VAL A 141 -9.33 -1.29 -2.36
CA VAL A 141 -8.14 -1.42 -3.21
C VAL A 141 -7.84 -2.87 -3.57
N ILE A 142 -8.22 -3.85 -2.73
CA ILE A 142 -8.00 -5.27 -2.99
C ILE A 142 -8.82 -5.77 -4.19
N ILE A 143 -10.06 -5.27 -4.34
CA ILE A 143 -10.97 -5.62 -5.43
C ILE A 143 -10.39 -5.08 -6.74
N PHE A 144 -10.10 -3.79 -6.77
CA PHE A 144 -9.57 -3.13 -7.97
C PHE A 144 -8.20 -3.66 -8.35
N THR A 145 -7.30 -3.91 -7.38
CA THR A 145 -5.98 -4.48 -7.67
C THR A 145 -6.08 -5.90 -8.20
N GLY A 146 -6.98 -6.74 -7.66
CA GLY A 146 -7.25 -8.07 -8.19
C GLY A 146 -7.65 -8.01 -9.66
N LEU A 147 -8.67 -7.21 -9.98
CA LEU A 147 -9.18 -7.02 -11.34
C LEU A 147 -8.12 -6.44 -12.30
N VAL A 148 -7.46 -5.34 -11.92
CA VAL A 148 -6.43 -4.71 -12.76
C VAL A 148 -5.23 -5.63 -12.94
N SER A 149 -4.81 -6.37 -11.92
CA SER A 149 -3.72 -7.34 -12.03
C SER A 149 -4.06 -8.48 -12.99
N THR A 150 -5.32 -8.94 -13.04
CA THR A 150 -5.72 -9.92 -14.07
C THR A 150 -5.61 -9.37 -15.48
N ALA A 151 -5.99 -8.11 -15.69
CA ALA A 151 -5.95 -7.47 -17.00
C ALA A 151 -4.51 -7.15 -17.47
N PHE A 152 -3.66 -6.63 -16.58
CA PHE A 152 -2.31 -6.14 -16.95
C PHE A 152 -1.19 -7.17 -16.83
N LEU A 153 -1.29 -8.09 -15.85
CA LEU A 153 -0.28 -9.10 -15.56
C LEU A 153 -0.71 -10.51 -16.02
N GLY A 154 -1.95 -10.69 -16.52
CA GLY A 154 -2.45 -11.99 -16.96
C GLY A 154 -2.63 -12.99 -15.82
N MET A 155 -2.77 -12.52 -14.58
CA MET A 155 -2.98 -13.39 -13.43
C MET A 155 -4.37 -14.03 -13.48
N LYS A 156 -4.48 -15.31 -13.10
CA LYS A 156 -5.77 -16.00 -12.92
C LYS A 156 -6.21 -15.88 -11.46
N LEU A 157 -7.42 -15.36 -11.24
CA LEU A 157 -8.03 -15.31 -9.90
C LEU A 157 -8.66 -16.66 -9.56
N LYS A 158 -8.35 -17.17 -8.37
CA LYS A 158 -8.96 -18.38 -7.82
C LYS A 158 -10.36 -18.09 -7.26
N GLY A 159 -11.19 -19.12 -7.11
CA GLY A 159 -12.57 -18.99 -6.65
C GLY A 159 -12.71 -18.36 -5.25
N TYR A 160 -11.80 -18.68 -4.32
CA TYR A 160 -11.80 -18.02 -3.00
C TYR A 160 -11.47 -16.52 -3.09
N GLN A 161 -10.71 -16.09 -4.10
CA GLN A 161 -10.40 -14.66 -4.31
C GLN A 161 -11.65 -13.92 -4.78
N TRP A 162 -12.47 -14.55 -5.63
CA TRP A 162 -13.78 -14.01 -6.00
C TRP A 162 -14.73 -13.90 -4.81
N LEU A 163 -14.80 -14.94 -3.97
CA LEU A 163 -15.58 -14.90 -2.74
C LEU A 163 -15.10 -13.79 -1.79
N GLY A 164 -13.78 -13.64 -1.63
CA GLY A 164 -13.19 -12.57 -0.84
C GLY A 164 -13.56 -11.18 -1.35
N MET A 165 -13.46 -10.94 -2.67
CA MET A 165 -13.87 -9.67 -3.28
C MET A 165 -15.36 -9.37 -3.09
N PHE A 166 -16.21 -10.40 -3.16
CA PHE A 166 -17.65 -10.26 -2.91
C PHE A 166 -17.93 -9.83 -1.45
N LEU A 167 -17.29 -10.49 -0.48
CA LEU A 167 -17.42 -10.14 0.95
C LEU A 167 -16.90 -8.72 1.25
N VAL A 168 -15.78 -8.32 0.65
CA VAL A 168 -15.27 -6.95 0.79
C VAL A 168 -16.27 -5.95 0.22
N THR A 169 -16.88 -6.23 -0.93
CA THR A 169 -17.92 -5.37 -1.52
C THR A 169 -19.10 -5.20 -0.57
N LEU A 170 -19.60 -6.28 0.04
CA LEU A 170 -20.67 -6.21 1.05
C LEU A 170 -20.26 -5.34 2.25
N GLY A 171 -19.03 -5.53 2.75
CA GLY A 171 -18.51 -4.72 3.85
C GLY A 171 -18.48 -3.22 3.53
N LEU A 172 -17.99 -2.86 2.34
CA LEU A 172 -17.93 -1.47 1.88
C LEU A 172 -19.31 -0.84 1.72
N VAL A 173 -20.29 -1.57 1.19
CA VAL A 173 -21.68 -1.08 1.07
C VAL A 173 -22.26 -0.81 2.46
N VAL A 174 -22.07 -1.71 3.42
CA VAL A 174 -22.52 -1.49 4.80
C VAL A 174 -21.82 -0.28 5.41
N ILE A 175 -20.49 -0.18 5.29
CA ILE A 175 -19.72 0.97 5.83
C ILE A 175 -20.23 2.29 5.23
N GLY A 176 -20.35 2.40 3.90
CA GLY A 176 -20.83 3.61 3.24
C GLY A 176 -22.26 3.98 3.62
N LEU A 177 -23.17 3.00 3.74
CA LEU A 177 -24.53 3.24 4.23
C LEU A 177 -24.56 3.69 5.69
N THR A 178 -23.70 3.13 6.53
CA THR A 178 -23.63 3.53 7.94
C THR A 178 -23.05 4.92 8.12
N ASP A 179 -22.06 5.32 7.32
CA ASP A 179 -21.53 6.68 7.35
C ASP A 179 -22.54 7.70 6.81
N TYR A 180 -23.34 7.31 5.81
CA TYR A 180 -24.45 8.13 5.30
C TYR A 180 -25.55 8.37 6.35
N ILE A 181 -25.98 7.33 7.08
CA ILE A 181 -27.11 7.42 8.02
C ILE A 181 -26.68 7.98 9.39
N TYR A 182 -25.52 7.56 9.88
CA TYR A 182 -25.06 7.79 11.25
C TYR A 182 -23.78 8.62 11.35
N GLY A 183 -23.21 9.06 10.22
CA GLY A 183 -22.02 9.89 10.21
C GLY A 183 -22.22 11.18 11.02
N ASP A 184 -21.23 11.53 11.82
CA ASP A 184 -21.24 12.78 12.57
C ASP A 184 -21.29 13.96 11.59
N LYS A 185 -22.28 14.84 11.78
CA LYS A 185 -22.47 16.06 10.98
C LYS A 185 -21.31 17.03 11.21
N VAL A 186 -20.17 16.80 10.57
CA VAL A 186 -19.08 17.77 10.57
C VAL A 186 -19.55 18.95 9.70
N ASN A 187 -20.02 20.02 10.36
CA ASN A 187 -20.49 21.29 9.76
C ASN A 187 -21.81 21.25 8.96
N ASP A 188 -22.79 20.40 9.31
CA ASP A 188 -24.09 20.28 8.60
C ASP A 188 -24.00 19.86 7.10
N ASP A 189 -22.81 19.52 6.58
CA ASP A 189 -22.61 19.19 5.17
C ASP A 189 -22.49 17.67 4.96
N ILE A 190 -23.64 16.97 4.96
CA ILE A 190 -23.75 15.54 4.63
C ILE A 190 -23.11 15.25 3.25
N ASN A 191 -23.20 16.20 2.32
CA ASN A 191 -22.61 16.06 1.00
C ASN A 191 -21.09 15.99 1.05
N GLY A 192 -20.44 16.64 2.04
CA GLY A 192 -19.00 16.58 2.25
C GLY A 192 -18.50 15.16 2.57
N ILE A 193 -19.19 14.46 3.48
CA ILE A 193 -18.83 13.08 3.87
C ILE A 193 -19.03 12.12 2.70
N ILE A 194 -20.18 12.19 2.02
CA ILE A 194 -20.46 11.35 0.82
C ILE A 194 -19.42 11.62 -0.27
N THR A 195 -19.08 12.90 -0.49
CA THR A 195 -18.05 13.27 -1.47
C THR A 195 -16.70 12.69 -1.07
N GLY A 196 -16.33 12.74 0.21
CA GLY A 196 -15.13 12.09 0.73
C GLY A 196 -15.11 10.59 0.46
N ASP A 197 -16.18 9.88 0.77
CA ASP A 197 -16.30 8.43 0.57
C ASP A 197 -16.18 8.03 -0.90
N LEU A 198 -16.84 8.76 -1.80
CA LEU A 198 -16.73 8.54 -3.25
C LEU A 198 -15.30 8.83 -3.75
N LEU A 199 -14.67 9.90 -3.29
CA LEU A 199 -13.29 10.23 -3.63
C LEU A 199 -12.32 9.14 -3.15
N ILE A 200 -12.58 8.48 -2.01
CA ILE A 200 -11.78 7.31 -1.57
C ILE A 200 -11.89 6.19 -2.59
N ILE A 201 -13.10 5.78 -2.98
CA ILE A 201 -13.30 4.68 -3.95
C ILE A 201 -12.59 5.01 -5.27
N ILE A 202 -12.74 6.22 -5.79
CA ILE A 202 -12.08 6.68 -7.03
C ILE A 202 -10.56 6.65 -6.86
N SER A 203 -10.03 7.14 -5.74
CA SER A 203 -8.59 7.11 -5.47
C SER A 203 -8.06 5.68 -5.44
N GLN A 204 -8.78 4.72 -4.85
CA GLN A 204 -8.34 3.33 -4.75
C GLN A 204 -8.29 2.62 -6.11
N LEU A 205 -9.17 3.00 -7.04
CA LEU A 205 -9.08 2.53 -8.42
C LEU A 205 -7.77 2.98 -9.08
N ILE A 206 -7.42 4.26 -8.93
CA ILE A 206 -6.17 4.83 -9.47
C ILE A 206 -4.93 4.22 -8.78
N VAL A 207 -4.95 4.07 -7.45
CA VAL A 207 -3.89 3.38 -6.70
C VAL A 207 -3.70 1.95 -7.22
N SER A 208 -4.78 1.22 -7.46
CA SER A 208 -4.72 -0.16 -7.95
C SER A 208 -4.09 -0.27 -9.33
N PHE A 209 -4.40 0.69 -10.20
CA PHE A 209 -3.73 0.83 -11.49
C PHE A 209 -2.24 1.13 -11.32
N HIS A 210 -1.89 2.13 -10.51
CA HIS A 210 -0.50 2.50 -10.23
C HIS A 210 0.30 1.30 -9.72
N VAL A 211 -0.16 0.61 -8.67
CA VAL A 211 0.59 -0.51 -8.06
C VAL A 211 0.71 -1.70 -9.03
N SER A 212 -0.30 -1.97 -9.86
CA SER A 212 -0.24 -3.03 -10.88
C SER A 212 0.76 -2.69 -11.99
N ALA A 213 0.72 -1.44 -12.50
CA ALA A 213 1.68 -0.94 -13.48
C ALA A 213 3.12 -0.95 -12.93
N GLN A 214 3.28 -0.55 -11.67
CA GLN A 214 4.54 -0.56 -10.94
C GLN A 214 5.09 -1.99 -10.80
N GLN A 215 4.25 -2.98 -10.47
CA GLN A 215 4.69 -4.37 -10.41
C GLN A 215 5.19 -4.86 -11.77
N LYS A 216 4.46 -4.56 -12.85
CA LYS A 216 4.87 -4.93 -14.22
C LYS A 216 6.22 -4.29 -14.57
N PHE A 217 6.38 -3.01 -14.25
CA PHE A 217 7.63 -2.28 -14.45
C PHE A 217 8.81 -2.88 -13.67
N LEU A 218 8.61 -3.19 -12.38
CA LEU A 218 9.64 -3.81 -11.54
C LEU A 218 10.08 -5.19 -12.05
N LYS A 219 9.15 -5.99 -12.60
CA LYS A 219 9.47 -7.30 -13.19
C LYS A 219 10.29 -7.16 -14.47
N GLN A 220 10.00 -6.17 -15.31
CA GLN A 220 10.69 -5.98 -16.59
C GLN A 220 12.11 -5.41 -16.43
N TYR A 221 12.29 -4.48 -15.50
CA TYR A 221 13.50 -3.65 -15.43
C TYR A 221 14.40 -3.93 -14.21
N ASP A 222 13.96 -4.78 -13.26
CA ASP A 222 14.69 -5.21 -12.06
C ASP A 222 15.39 -4.08 -11.28
N VAL A 223 14.77 -2.91 -11.21
CA VAL A 223 15.35 -1.72 -10.56
C VAL A 223 15.43 -1.93 -9.04
N PRO A 224 16.50 -1.47 -8.36
CA PRO A 224 16.55 -1.46 -6.89
C PRO A 224 15.36 -0.68 -6.31
N PRO A 225 14.61 -1.23 -5.32
CA PRO A 225 13.42 -0.56 -4.78
C PRO A 225 13.70 0.86 -4.30
N LEU A 226 14.82 1.07 -3.62
CA LEU A 226 15.19 2.38 -3.07
C LEU A 226 15.39 3.46 -4.17
N LYS A 227 15.96 3.08 -5.33
CA LYS A 227 16.07 3.96 -6.50
C LYS A 227 14.69 4.23 -7.09
N ALA A 228 13.87 3.18 -7.28
CA ALA A 228 12.56 3.32 -7.92
C ALA A 228 11.61 4.22 -7.11
N VAL A 229 11.48 4.00 -5.79
CA VAL A 229 10.72 4.90 -4.89
C VAL A 229 11.26 6.33 -4.96
N GLY A 230 12.59 6.48 -4.93
CA GLY A 230 13.23 7.79 -5.00
C GLY A 230 12.93 8.57 -6.29
N MET A 231 12.90 7.87 -7.43
CA MET A 231 12.55 8.45 -8.73
C MET A 231 11.07 8.83 -8.80
N GLU A 232 10.18 7.99 -8.27
CA GLU A 232 8.75 8.29 -8.14
C GLU A 232 8.52 9.51 -7.24
N GLY A 233 9.24 9.58 -6.11
CA GLY A 233 9.25 10.72 -5.21
C GLY A 233 9.65 12.02 -5.89
N MET A 234 10.72 12.00 -6.70
CA MET A 234 11.21 13.17 -7.41
C MET A 234 10.20 13.69 -8.45
N PHE A 235 9.71 12.81 -9.33
CA PHE A 235 8.74 13.21 -10.36
C PHE A 235 7.38 13.55 -9.76
N GLY A 236 6.92 12.82 -8.75
CA GLY A 236 5.68 13.10 -8.03
C GLY A 236 5.73 14.46 -7.32
N LEU A 237 6.83 14.77 -6.64
CA LEU A 237 7.03 16.09 -6.02
C LEU A 237 7.01 17.20 -7.07
N MET A 238 7.65 16.98 -8.22
CA MET A 238 7.62 17.93 -9.35
C MET A 238 6.18 18.14 -9.83
N VAL A 239 5.44 17.07 -10.15
CA VAL A 239 4.06 17.13 -10.64
C VAL A 239 3.14 17.85 -9.65
N VAL A 240 3.19 17.49 -8.36
CA VAL A 240 2.35 18.14 -7.33
C VAL A 240 2.75 19.60 -7.13
N SER A 241 4.04 19.92 -7.13
CA SER A 241 4.51 21.31 -6.99
C SER A 241 4.03 22.20 -8.13
N PHE A 242 4.09 21.71 -9.38
CA PHE A 242 3.53 22.44 -10.52
C PHE A 242 2.01 22.54 -10.47
N ALA A 243 1.31 21.48 -10.02
CA ALA A 243 -0.13 21.49 -9.87
C ALA A 243 -0.63 22.47 -8.79
N MET A 244 0.14 22.70 -7.73
CA MET A 244 -0.22 23.66 -6.68
C MET A 244 -0.23 25.13 -7.16
N ILE A 245 0.51 25.47 -8.23
CA ILE A 245 0.54 26.83 -8.79
C ILE A 245 -0.86 27.28 -9.27
N PRO A 246 -1.54 26.58 -10.20
CA PRO A 246 -2.90 26.95 -10.59
C PRO A 246 -3.89 26.77 -9.44
N MET A 247 -3.71 25.80 -8.54
CA MET A 247 -4.60 25.59 -7.39
C MET A 247 -4.66 26.78 -6.44
N TYR A 248 -3.58 27.57 -6.36
CA TYR A 248 -3.56 28.82 -5.60
C TYR A 248 -4.59 29.85 -6.11
N PHE A 249 -4.87 29.85 -7.42
CA PHE A 249 -5.79 30.80 -8.04
C PHE A 249 -7.23 30.27 -8.15
N ILE A 250 -7.45 28.97 -7.93
CA ILE A 250 -8.77 28.35 -7.97
C ILE A 250 -9.48 28.57 -6.64
N HIS A 251 -10.68 29.12 -6.69
CA HIS A 251 -11.52 29.35 -5.52
C HIS A 251 -12.55 28.23 -5.39
N VAL A 252 -12.72 27.70 -4.18
CA VAL A 252 -13.60 26.56 -3.89
C VAL A 252 -14.50 26.82 -2.69
N SER A 253 -15.56 26.02 -2.60
CA SER A 253 -16.49 26.02 -1.46
C SER A 253 -15.75 25.81 -0.12
N PRO A 254 -16.26 26.37 0.99
CA PRO A 254 -15.79 26.10 2.34
C PRO A 254 -15.69 24.60 2.69
N THR A 255 -16.44 23.74 2.00
CA THR A 255 -16.35 22.28 2.13
C THR A 255 -14.91 21.77 1.85
N PHE A 256 -14.22 22.37 0.87
CA PHE A 256 -12.89 21.92 0.43
C PHE A 256 -11.75 22.78 0.96
N SER A 257 -12.00 24.03 1.37
CA SER A 257 -10.98 24.93 1.89
C SER A 257 -11.54 25.86 2.96
N ASN A 258 -10.85 25.93 4.10
CA ASN A 258 -11.18 26.85 5.19
C ASN A 258 -10.37 28.16 5.10
N ASN A 259 -9.69 28.40 3.97
CA ASN A 259 -8.91 29.61 3.77
C ASN A 259 -9.83 30.84 3.63
N PRO A 260 -9.46 31.99 4.22
CA PRO A 260 -10.31 33.20 4.16
C PRO A 260 -10.45 33.74 2.74
N GLU A 261 -9.49 33.44 1.87
CA GLU A 261 -9.54 33.78 0.44
C GLU A 261 -10.20 32.68 -0.41
N GLY A 262 -10.70 31.60 0.17
CA GLY A 262 -11.38 30.51 -0.56
C GLY A 262 -10.49 29.73 -1.53
N ARG A 263 -9.17 29.92 -1.51
CA ARG A 263 -8.22 29.24 -2.40
C ARG A 263 -8.19 27.74 -2.14
N LEU A 264 -8.11 26.94 -3.20
CA LEU A 264 -8.05 25.48 -3.12
C LEU A 264 -6.82 24.99 -2.36
N GLU A 265 -5.66 25.61 -2.59
CA GLU A 265 -4.43 25.31 -1.84
C GLU A 265 -3.60 26.58 -1.67
N ASP A 266 -3.19 26.90 -0.44
CA ASP A 266 -2.31 28.03 -0.14
C ASP A 266 -1.05 27.54 0.58
N VAL A 267 -0.04 27.21 -0.22
CA VAL A 267 1.25 26.71 0.24
C VAL A 267 1.98 27.73 1.12
N ILE A 268 1.81 29.03 0.85
CA ILE A 268 2.48 30.10 1.61
C ILE A 268 1.93 30.14 3.03
N THR A 269 0.60 30.03 3.16
CA THR A 269 -0.06 29.93 4.45
C THR A 269 0.35 28.65 5.18
N ALA A 270 0.42 27.51 4.49
CA ALA A 270 0.87 26.25 5.07
C ALA A 270 2.28 26.37 5.70
N PHE A 271 3.24 26.97 5.00
CA PHE A 271 4.59 27.19 5.53
C PHE A 271 4.61 28.13 6.76
N LYS A 272 3.80 29.19 6.76
CA LYS A 272 3.68 30.09 7.91
C LYS A 272 3.13 29.38 9.13
N GLU A 273 2.10 28.55 8.97
CA GLU A 273 1.50 27.78 10.06
C GLU A 273 2.49 26.77 10.66
N ILE A 274 3.28 26.11 9.81
CA ILE A 274 4.33 25.18 10.22
C ILE A 274 5.46 25.90 10.97
N ALA A 275 5.86 27.09 10.52
CA ALA A 275 6.92 27.85 11.18
C ALA A 275 6.53 28.26 12.62
N VAL A 276 5.24 28.48 12.87
CA VAL A 276 4.73 28.92 14.17
C VAL A 276 4.46 27.75 15.12
N SER A 277 3.96 26.62 14.63
CA SER A 277 3.52 25.50 15.49
C SER A 277 4.54 24.38 15.58
N THR A 278 5.18 24.23 16.75
CA THR A 278 6.08 23.10 17.04
C THR A 278 5.37 21.75 16.93
N ARG A 279 4.08 21.68 17.29
CA ARG A 279 3.28 20.45 17.17
C ARG A 279 3.14 20.01 15.70
N LEU A 280 2.95 20.96 14.78
CA LEU A 280 2.93 20.67 13.35
C LEU A 280 4.29 20.19 12.85
N GLN A 281 5.38 20.85 13.25
CA GLN A 281 6.74 20.46 12.84
C GLN A 281 7.06 19.02 13.23
N ILE A 282 6.75 18.63 14.49
CA ILE A 282 6.95 17.25 14.97
C ILE A 282 6.13 16.26 14.15
N THR A 283 4.84 16.56 13.95
CA THR A 283 3.93 15.64 13.26
C THR A 283 4.31 15.47 11.79
N ILE A 284 4.64 16.56 11.09
CA ILE A 284 5.14 16.53 9.71
C ILE A 284 6.46 15.77 9.62
N THR A 285 7.38 15.96 10.56
CA THR A 285 8.65 15.22 10.59
C THR A 285 8.40 13.71 10.72
N ILE A 286 7.52 13.30 11.63
CA ILE A 286 7.11 11.90 11.78
C ILE A 286 6.52 11.38 10.48
N THR A 287 5.61 12.12 9.85
CA THR A 287 4.99 11.76 8.56
C THR A 287 6.04 11.57 7.46
N VAL A 288 7.00 12.48 7.31
CA VAL A 288 8.07 12.39 6.29
C VAL A 288 8.87 11.10 6.43
N PHE A 289 9.38 10.82 7.64
CA PHE A 289 10.17 9.61 7.87
C PHE A 289 9.33 8.34 7.72
N SER A 290 8.10 8.34 8.25
CA SER A 290 7.20 7.20 8.13
C SER A 290 6.85 6.90 6.68
N MET A 291 6.65 7.93 5.84
CA MET A 291 6.43 7.78 4.40
C MET A 291 7.64 7.19 3.68
N ALA A 292 8.86 7.60 4.01
CA ALA A 292 10.07 7.05 3.41
C ALA A 292 10.17 5.53 3.64
N PHE A 293 10.03 5.10 4.90
CA PHE A 293 10.07 3.67 5.24
C PHE A 293 8.89 2.90 4.67
N PHE A 294 7.67 3.46 4.72
CA PHE A 294 6.47 2.83 4.19
C PHE A 294 6.59 2.56 2.69
N ASN A 295 7.01 3.57 1.91
CA ASN A 295 7.13 3.42 0.46
C ASN A 295 8.29 2.47 0.09
N PHE A 296 9.43 2.54 0.78
CA PHE A 296 10.52 1.60 0.58
C PHE A 296 10.10 0.15 0.86
N ALA A 297 9.46 -0.08 2.01
CA ALA A 297 8.99 -1.41 2.41
C ALA A 297 7.91 -1.92 1.45
N GLY A 298 6.93 -1.08 1.10
CA GLY A 298 5.86 -1.40 0.15
C GLY A 298 6.39 -1.79 -1.23
N LEU A 299 7.33 -1.02 -1.79
CA LEU A 299 7.92 -1.35 -3.08
C LEU A 299 8.77 -2.63 -3.02
N THR A 300 9.47 -2.85 -1.90
CA THR A 300 10.25 -4.08 -1.68
C THR A 300 9.33 -5.30 -1.60
N VAL A 301 8.17 -5.18 -0.94
CA VAL A 301 7.13 -6.22 -0.92
C VAL A 301 6.60 -6.47 -2.33
N THR A 302 6.25 -5.43 -3.10
CA THR A 302 5.77 -5.60 -4.48
C THR A 302 6.81 -6.32 -5.35
N LYS A 303 8.10 -5.99 -5.18
CA LYS A 303 9.19 -6.59 -5.96
C LYS A 303 9.44 -8.06 -5.58
N ARG A 304 9.43 -8.39 -4.28
CA ARG A 304 9.78 -9.72 -3.78
C ARG A 304 8.60 -10.70 -3.76
N LEU A 305 7.39 -10.20 -3.52
CA LEU A 305 6.17 -10.97 -3.41
C LEU A 305 5.25 -10.63 -4.60
N SER A 306 4.36 -9.65 -4.45
CA SER A 306 3.44 -9.19 -5.49
C SER A 306 2.72 -7.90 -5.10
N ALA A 307 2.08 -7.23 -6.06
CA ALA A 307 1.14 -6.13 -5.78
C ALA A 307 -0.01 -6.59 -4.89
N THR A 308 -0.54 -7.79 -5.16
CA THR A 308 -1.61 -8.37 -4.34
C THR A 308 -1.18 -8.52 -2.89
N SER A 309 0.02 -9.05 -2.62
CA SER A 309 0.58 -9.19 -1.27
C SER A 309 0.74 -7.83 -0.58
N ARG A 310 1.16 -6.78 -1.30
CA ARG A 310 1.20 -5.42 -0.76
C ARG A 310 -0.19 -4.96 -0.30
N MET A 311 -1.23 -5.19 -1.09
CA MET A 311 -2.60 -4.81 -0.73
C MET A 311 -3.12 -5.59 0.49
N VAL A 312 -2.67 -6.83 0.68
CA VAL A 312 -2.91 -7.58 1.92
C VAL A 312 -2.32 -6.88 3.13
N LEU A 313 -1.07 -6.44 3.04
CA LEU A 313 -0.43 -5.75 4.15
C LEU A 313 -1.08 -4.39 4.43
N ASP A 314 -1.52 -3.69 3.38
CA ASP A 314 -2.31 -2.47 3.52
C ASP A 314 -3.64 -2.74 4.25
N SER A 315 -4.27 -3.89 4.00
CA SER A 315 -5.49 -4.35 4.67
C SER A 315 -5.28 -4.63 6.16
N ILE A 316 -4.14 -5.23 6.55
CA ILE A 316 -3.80 -5.46 7.96
C ILE A 316 -3.64 -4.12 8.68
N ARG A 317 -2.96 -3.16 8.05
CA ARG A 317 -2.82 -1.79 8.60
C ARG A 317 -4.18 -1.13 8.85
N THR A 318 -5.16 -1.30 7.96
CA THR A 318 -6.52 -0.75 8.16
C THR A 318 -7.10 -1.16 9.51
N LEU A 319 -6.88 -2.42 9.93
CA LEU A 319 -7.36 -2.92 11.22
C LEU A 319 -6.69 -2.21 12.39
N VAL A 320 -5.36 -2.07 12.32
CA VAL A 320 -4.56 -1.39 13.33
C VAL A 320 -5.01 0.05 13.49
N ILE A 321 -5.20 0.77 12.37
CA ILE A 321 -5.61 2.18 12.43
C ILE A 321 -7.03 2.30 12.97
N TRP A 322 -7.98 1.48 12.52
CA TRP A 322 -9.36 1.54 13.00
C TRP A 322 -9.45 1.35 14.52
N MET A 323 -8.71 0.37 15.08
CA MET A 323 -8.67 0.14 16.53
C MET A 323 -8.10 1.34 17.31
N ILE A 324 -7.10 2.02 16.75
CA ILE A 324 -6.39 3.13 17.42
C ILE A 324 -7.10 4.48 17.19
N SER A 325 -7.73 4.69 16.03
CA SER A 325 -8.25 6.01 15.62
C SER A 325 -9.45 6.44 16.46
N ILE A 326 -10.32 5.50 16.85
CA ILE A 326 -11.51 5.79 17.66
C ILE A 326 -11.12 6.44 19.01
N PRO A 327 -10.29 5.80 19.87
CA PRO A 327 -9.89 6.41 21.14
C PRO A 327 -8.96 7.61 20.94
N LEU A 328 -8.10 7.60 19.91
CA LEU A 328 -7.09 8.65 19.72
C LEU A 328 -7.72 9.99 19.25
N PHE A 329 -8.73 9.94 18.39
CA PHE A 329 -9.37 11.14 17.85
C PHE A 329 -10.74 11.45 18.48
N GLY A 330 -11.16 10.66 19.48
CA GLY A 330 -12.46 10.84 20.14
C GLY A 330 -13.66 10.74 19.19
N GLN A 331 -13.52 9.94 18.12
CA GLN A 331 -14.59 9.75 17.12
C GLN A 331 -15.77 9.02 17.76
N ARG A 332 -17.01 9.40 17.41
CA ARG A 332 -18.17 8.65 17.87
C ARG A 332 -18.14 7.25 17.29
N PHE A 333 -18.21 6.26 18.17
CA PHE A 333 -18.28 4.88 17.79
C PHE A 333 -19.66 4.57 17.21
N ILE A 334 -19.72 4.27 15.91
CA ILE A 334 -20.94 3.82 15.24
C ILE A 334 -20.96 2.29 15.27
N PRO A 335 -21.79 1.63 16.11
CA PRO A 335 -21.73 0.18 16.27
C PRO A 335 -22.04 -0.58 14.97
N TRP A 336 -22.85 0.01 14.10
CA TRP A 336 -23.21 -0.59 12.81
C TRP A 336 -22.03 -0.72 11.84
N GLN A 337 -21.00 0.12 11.96
CA GLN A 337 -19.78 0.00 11.16
C GLN A 337 -19.02 -1.31 11.46
N ILE A 338 -19.18 -1.88 12.66
CA ILE A 338 -18.56 -3.17 13.03
C ILE A 338 -19.00 -4.28 12.08
N PHE A 339 -20.28 -4.32 11.69
CA PHE A 339 -20.78 -5.36 10.79
C PHE A 339 -20.10 -5.27 9.42
N GLY A 340 -20.02 -4.07 8.85
CA GLY A 340 -19.33 -3.84 7.59
C GLY A 340 -17.83 -4.14 7.70
N PHE A 341 -17.22 -3.79 8.84
CA PHE A 341 -15.83 -4.11 9.13
C PHE A 341 -15.58 -5.62 9.25
N ILE A 342 -16.48 -6.39 9.88
CA ILE A 342 -16.39 -7.85 9.95
C ILE A 342 -16.43 -8.47 8.54
N PHE A 343 -17.36 -8.03 7.68
CA PHE A 343 -17.41 -8.49 6.29
C PHE A 343 -16.14 -8.14 5.52
N LEU A 344 -15.61 -6.93 5.72
CA LEU A 344 -14.38 -6.47 5.11
C LEU A 344 -13.18 -7.32 5.57
N VAL A 345 -13.02 -7.55 6.87
CA VAL A 345 -12.01 -8.44 7.49
C VAL A 345 -12.13 -9.87 6.96
N MET A 346 -13.33 -10.44 6.99
CA MET A 346 -13.57 -11.80 6.52
C MET A 346 -13.25 -11.94 5.03
N GLY A 347 -13.65 -10.96 4.22
CA GLY A 347 -13.36 -10.93 2.79
C GLY A 347 -11.86 -10.85 2.50
N MET A 348 -11.13 -10.03 3.24
CA MET A 348 -9.67 -9.92 3.12
C MET A 348 -8.97 -11.22 3.53
N PHE A 349 -9.35 -11.85 4.65
CA PHE A 349 -8.79 -13.15 5.03
C PHE A 349 -9.11 -14.27 4.04
N THR A 350 -10.30 -14.24 3.46
CA THR A 350 -10.73 -15.20 2.42
C THR A 350 -9.94 -15.01 1.14
N TYR A 351 -9.77 -13.76 0.67
CA TYR A 351 -8.97 -13.44 -0.52
C TYR A 351 -7.51 -13.89 -0.39
N ASN A 352 -6.98 -13.87 0.83
CA ASN A 352 -5.57 -14.16 1.13
C ASN A 352 -5.27 -15.62 1.43
N ASP A 353 -6.28 -16.48 1.32
CA ASP A 353 -6.17 -17.90 1.64
C ASP A 353 -5.63 -18.21 3.06
N VAL A 354 -5.79 -17.28 4.01
CA VAL A 354 -5.22 -17.43 5.36
C VAL A 354 -6.00 -18.48 6.17
N TYR A 355 -7.31 -18.56 5.96
CA TYR A 355 -8.19 -19.43 6.73
C TYR A 355 -8.97 -20.42 5.87
N PHE A 356 -9.47 -19.99 4.70
CA PHE A 356 -10.44 -20.75 3.93
C PHE A 356 -9.85 -21.91 3.14
N GLY A 357 -8.81 -21.72 2.32
CA GLY A 357 -8.26 -22.82 1.51
C GLY A 357 -7.47 -23.86 2.27
N PRO A 358 -6.73 -23.57 3.37
CA PRO A 358 -6.13 -24.62 4.19
C PRO A 358 -7.19 -25.50 4.86
N LYS A 359 -8.26 -24.91 5.40
CA LYS A 359 -9.38 -25.67 6.00
C LYS A 359 -10.19 -26.41 4.94
N PHE A 360 -10.49 -25.77 3.82
CA PHE A 360 -11.23 -26.41 2.73
C PHE A 360 -10.46 -27.58 2.13
N ARG A 361 -9.13 -27.44 1.95
CA ARG A 361 -8.25 -28.54 1.52
C ARG A 361 -8.19 -29.69 2.54
N LYS A 362 -8.15 -29.37 3.84
CA LYS A 362 -8.06 -30.39 4.91
C LYS A 362 -9.37 -31.07 5.29
N GLU A 363 -10.50 -30.36 5.28
CA GLU A 363 -11.76 -30.86 5.85
C GLU A 363 -12.80 -31.22 4.79
N VAL A 364 -12.81 -30.53 3.64
CA VAL A 364 -13.88 -30.64 2.64
C VAL A 364 -13.44 -31.44 1.42
N LEU A 365 -12.23 -31.20 0.90
CA LEU A 365 -11.67 -31.93 -0.24
C LEU A 365 -11.60 -33.46 -0.02
N PRO A 366 -11.22 -33.99 1.16
CA PRO A 366 -11.15 -35.43 1.39
C PRO A 366 -12.54 -36.07 1.43
N LYS A 367 -13.55 -35.32 1.87
CA LYS A 367 -14.94 -35.80 2.02
C LYS A 367 -15.73 -35.80 0.72
N MET A 368 -15.24 -35.16 -0.34
CA MET A 368 -15.88 -35.24 -1.66
C MET A 368 -15.55 -36.57 -2.33
N LYS A 369 -16.59 -37.31 -2.75
CA LYS A 369 -16.45 -38.48 -3.62
C LYS A 369 -15.74 -38.09 -4.92
N GLU A 370 -14.85 -38.96 -5.39
CA GLU A 370 -14.21 -38.82 -6.71
C GLU A 370 -15.28 -38.62 -7.77
N SER A 371 -15.28 -37.42 -8.33
CA SER A 371 -16.23 -37.00 -9.35
C SER A 371 -15.61 -35.88 -10.16
N SER A 372 -16.12 -35.69 -11.37
CA SER A 372 -15.83 -34.50 -12.19
C SER A 372 -16.07 -33.22 -11.40
N LEU A 373 -17.05 -33.23 -10.48
CA LEU A 373 -17.35 -32.13 -9.57
C LEU A 373 -16.19 -31.86 -8.59
N LYS A 374 -15.57 -32.88 -7.98
CA LYS A 374 -14.40 -32.72 -7.09
C LYS A 374 -13.23 -32.08 -7.83
N ARG A 375 -12.96 -32.50 -9.07
CA ARG A 375 -11.89 -31.89 -9.90
C ARG A 375 -12.21 -30.45 -10.28
N ILE A 376 -13.45 -30.16 -10.68
CA ILE A 376 -13.90 -28.79 -10.98
C ILE A 376 -13.81 -27.90 -9.74
N VAL A 377 -14.25 -28.39 -8.59
CA VAL A 377 -14.23 -27.66 -7.32
C VAL A 377 -12.79 -27.46 -6.81
N ALA A 378 -11.92 -28.48 -6.89
CA ALA A 378 -10.51 -28.35 -6.51
C ALA A 378 -9.75 -27.39 -7.43
N LYS A 379 -9.98 -27.45 -8.75
CA LYS A 379 -9.44 -26.48 -9.72
C LYS A 379 -9.97 -25.07 -9.49
N PHE A 380 -11.28 -24.92 -9.31
CA PHE A 380 -11.90 -23.60 -9.22
C PHE A 380 -11.65 -22.95 -7.85
N ILE A 381 -11.82 -23.69 -6.76
CA ILE A 381 -11.67 -23.17 -5.40
C ILE A 381 -10.19 -23.12 -5.01
N CYS A 382 -9.44 -24.22 -5.11
CA CYS A 382 -8.06 -24.27 -4.62
C CYS A 382 -7.01 -23.87 -5.68
N GLY A 383 -7.39 -23.85 -6.96
CA GLY A 383 -6.46 -23.55 -8.06
C GLY A 383 -5.35 -24.60 -8.18
N MET A 384 -5.66 -25.86 -7.85
CA MET A 384 -4.75 -26.99 -7.99
C MET A 384 -4.68 -27.45 -9.45
N GLU A 385 -3.49 -27.79 -9.92
CA GLU A 385 -3.30 -28.45 -11.22
C GLU A 385 -3.60 -29.96 -11.10
N ASP A 386 -3.90 -30.65 -12.21
CA ASP A 386 -4.36 -32.05 -12.16
C ASP A 386 -3.38 -32.98 -11.42
N GLY A 387 -2.07 -32.74 -11.51
CA GLY A 387 -1.05 -33.51 -10.80
C GLY A 387 -0.99 -33.26 -9.29
N GLU A 388 -1.27 -32.03 -8.82
CA GLU A 388 -1.33 -31.72 -7.39
C GLU A 388 -2.56 -32.37 -6.72
N ILE A 389 -3.65 -32.58 -7.48
CA ILE A 389 -4.87 -33.22 -6.98
C ILE A 389 -4.64 -34.73 -6.74
N GLU A 390 -3.81 -35.38 -7.55
CA GLU A 390 -3.43 -36.79 -7.39
C GLU A 390 -2.42 -36.98 -6.25
N GLU A 391 -1.38 -36.14 -6.15
CA GLU A 391 -0.38 -36.22 -5.06
C GLU A 391 -0.99 -35.92 -3.67
N ASP A 392 -1.81 -34.87 -3.53
CA ASP A 392 -2.50 -34.58 -2.26
C ASP A 392 -3.49 -35.70 -1.89
N HIS A 393 -4.06 -36.39 -2.89
CA HIS A 393 -4.95 -37.53 -2.64
C HIS A 393 -4.18 -38.73 -2.07
N GLU A 394 -3.05 -39.10 -2.68
CA GLU A 394 -2.20 -40.18 -2.14
C GLU A 394 -1.70 -39.85 -0.73
N ALA A 395 -1.25 -38.61 -0.48
CA ALA A 395 -0.79 -38.19 0.84
C ALA A 395 -1.91 -38.16 1.91
N LEU A 396 -3.16 -37.85 1.52
CA LEU A 396 -4.32 -37.81 2.42
C LEU A 396 -4.97 -39.18 2.63
N VAL A 397 -4.85 -40.11 1.68
CA VAL A 397 -5.27 -41.51 1.85
C VAL A 397 -4.27 -42.26 2.74
N ASP A 398 -2.97 -42.06 2.53
CA ASP A 398 -1.90 -42.73 3.29
C ASP A 398 -1.82 -42.25 4.77
N SER A 399 -2.37 -41.06 5.06
CA SER A 399 -2.53 -40.55 6.44
C SER A 399 -3.84 -40.97 7.12
N GLY A 400 -4.79 -41.55 6.39
CA GLY A 400 -6.06 -42.08 6.91
C GLY A 400 -6.03 -43.57 7.26
N ASP A 401 -5.07 -44.34 6.73
CA ASP A 401 -4.94 -45.79 6.96
C ASP A 401 -4.05 -46.17 8.15
N ASN A 402 -3.59 -45.18 8.95
CA ASN A 402 -2.80 -45.40 10.17
C ASN A 402 -3.61 -45.17 11.46
N ASP A 403 -4.87 -45.64 11.52
CA ASP A 403 -5.55 -45.89 12.79
C ASP A 403 -5.29 -47.35 13.22
N PRO A 404 -4.41 -47.61 14.21
CA PRO A 404 -4.34 -48.93 14.81
C PRO A 404 -5.58 -49.13 15.68
N LEU A 405 -6.31 -50.21 15.38
CA LEU A 405 -7.36 -50.84 16.20
C LEU A 405 -7.03 -50.89 17.70
#